data_AF-A0A1F9ML55-F1
#
_entry.id   AF-A0A1F9ML55-F1
#
_cell.length_a   1.000
_cell.length_b   1.000
_cell.length_c   1.000
_cell.angle_alpha   90.00
_cell.angle_beta   90.00
_cell.angle_gamma   90.00
#
_symmetry.space_group_name_H-M   'P 1'
#
loop_
_entity.id
_entity.type
_entity.pdbx_description
1 polymer ?
#
loop_
_entity_poly.entity_id
_entity_poly.type
_entity_poly.pdbx_seq_one_letter_code
_entity_poly.pdbx_strand_id
1 'polypeptide(L)' 'MRTILTSTGLFLTIIGLAISVAFWIPRLCNRTRLREILGTRYPVVYVVYIANGPLLLLLGIILLNTFS' A
#
# COMPACT_ATOMS: atom_id res chain seq x y z
N MET A 1 21.97 6.09 11.04
CA MET A 1 21.67 5.00 10.07
C MET A 1 20.51 4.14 10.56
N ARG A 2 20.61 3.45 11.71
CA ARG A 2 19.55 2.58 12.25
C ARG A 2 18.21 3.29 12.45
N THR A 3 18.19 4.44 13.14
CA THR A 3 16.97 5.23 13.38
C THR A 3 16.24 5.68 12.12
N ILE A 4 16.98 5.98 11.04
CA ILE A 4 16.43 6.39 9.75
C ILE A 4 15.77 5.18 9.04
N LEU A 5 16.38 4.00 9.13
CA LEU A 5 15.83 2.78 8.56
C LEU A 5 14.59 2.30 9.32
N THR A 6 14.58 2.40 10.65
CA THR A 6 13.41 2.06 11.47
C THR A 6 12.23 3.01 11.21
N SER A 7 12.46 4.32 11.10
CA SER A 7 11.39 5.28 10.78
C SER A 7 10.86 5.09 9.36
N THR A 8 11.73 4.78 8.39
CA THR A 8 11.32 4.45 7.01
C THR A 8 10.51 3.16 6.97
N GLY A 9 10.93 2.11 7.69
CA GLY A 9 10.20 0.86 7.80
C GLY A 9 8.81 1.05 8.40
N LEU A 10 8.69 1.87 9.46
CA LEU A 10 7.41 2.24 10.06
C LEU A 10 6.49 2.97 9.06
N PHE A 11 7.02 3.96 8.36
CA PHE A 11 6.27 4.73 7.36
C PHE A 11 5.74 3.83 6.24
N LEU A 12 6.59 2.96 5.69
CA LEU A 12 6.24 2.02 4.64
C LEU A 12 5.20 1.00 5.13
N THR A 13 5.33 0.51 6.37
CA THR A 13 4.38 -0.43 6.97
C THR A 13 3.00 0.23 7.13
N ILE A 14 2.94 1.45 7.65
CA ILE A 14 1.67 2.16 7.86
C ILE A 14 0.98 2.44 6.52
N ILE A 15 1.71 2.95 5.53
CA ILE A 15 1.14 3.25 4.20
C ILE A 15 0.75 1.97 3.48
N GLY A 16 1.61 0.95 3.49
CA GLY A 16 1.32 -0.35 2.91
C GLY A 16 0.08 -0.98 3.51
N LEU A 17 -0.09 -0.88 4.84
CA LEU A 17 -1.29 -1.35 5.54
C LEU A 17 -2.52 -0.55 5.10
N ALA A 18 -2.44 0.78 5.11
CA ALA A 18 -3.56 1.65 4.74
C ALA A 18 -4.04 1.38 3.31
N ILE A 19 -3.11 1.27 2.35
CA ILE A 19 -3.43 0.97 0.95
C ILE A 19 -3.97 -0.45 0.82
N SER A 20 -3.34 -1.44 1.47
CA SER A 20 -3.83 -2.82 1.44
C SER A 20 -5.25 -2.90 1.97
N VAL A 21 -5.52 -2.36 3.15
CA VAL A 21 -6.84 -2.35 3.77
C VAL A 21 -7.87 -1.62 2.89
N ALA A 22 -7.53 -0.43 2.38
CA ALA A 22 -8.44 0.35 1.54
C ALA A 22 -8.84 -0.41 0.26
N PHE A 23 -7.90 -1.09 -0.40
CA PHE A 23 -8.16 -1.77 -1.68
C PHE A 23 -8.67 -3.21 -1.52
N TRP A 24 -8.29 -3.92 -0.45
CA TRP A 24 -8.70 -5.31 -0.21
C TRP A 24 -10.06 -5.43 0.45
N ILE A 25 -10.45 -4.50 1.33
CA ILE A 25 -11.77 -4.55 1.98
C ILE A 25 -12.84 -4.05 0.99
N PRO A 26 -13.74 -4.95 0.53
CA PRO A 26 -14.79 -4.58 -0.41
C PRO A 26 -15.88 -3.78 0.34
N ARG A 27 -15.68 -2.46 0.45
CA ARG A 27 -16.64 -1.41 0.89
C ARG A 27 -15.94 -0.08 1.17
N LEU A 28 -14.65 -0.10 1.50
CA LEU A 28 -13.87 1.12 1.73
C LEU A 28 -13.60 1.89 0.44
N CYS A 29 -13.42 1.17 -0.67
CA CYS A 29 -13.10 1.74 -1.97
C CYS A 29 -14.20 1.42 -2.97
N ASN A 30 -14.95 2.44 -3.40
CA ASN A 30 -16.00 2.26 -4.41
C ASN A 30 -15.35 2.13 -5.80
N ARG A 31 -15.13 0.87 -6.21
CA ARG A 31 -14.52 0.50 -7.49
C ARG A 31 -15.24 1.11 -8.69
N THR A 32 -16.56 1.26 -8.63
CA THR A 32 -17.37 1.85 -9.70
C THR A 32 -17.04 3.33 -9.86
N ARG A 33 -17.04 4.09 -8.77
CA ARG A 33 -16.68 5.52 -8.77
C ARG A 33 -15.22 5.74 -9.19
N LEU A 34 -14.30 4.90 -8.73
CA LEU A 34 -12.90 4.99 -9.16
C LEU A 34 -12.73 4.68 -10.64
N ARG A 35 -13.48 3.73 -11.18
CA ARG A 35 -13.47 3.43 -12.62
C ARG A 35 -14.03 4.60 -13.44
N GLU A 36 -15.04 5.30 -12.96
CA GLU A 36 -15.56 6.52 -13.59
C GLU A 36 -14.52 7.65 -13.59
N ILE A 37 -13.80 7.85 -12.48
CA ILE A 37 -12.77 8.91 -12.37
C ILE A 37 -11.52 8.57 -13.19
N LEU A 38 -11.06 7.32 -13.15
CA LEU A 38 -9.80 6.90 -13.78
C LEU A 38 -9.98 6.46 -15.25
N GLY A 39 -11.21 6.19 -15.68
CA GLY A 39 -11.54 5.77 -17.04
C GLY A 39 -10.73 4.54 -17.49
N THR A 40 -10.10 4.63 -18.65
CA THR A 40 -9.26 3.56 -19.23
C THR A 40 -7.99 3.27 -18.44
N ARG A 41 -7.56 4.15 -17.53
CA ARG A 41 -6.38 3.96 -16.69
C ARG A 41 -6.67 3.13 -15.44
N TYR A 42 -7.95 2.92 -15.12
CA TYR A 42 -8.42 2.16 -13.96
C TYR A 42 -7.74 0.80 -13.79
N PRO A 43 -7.65 -0.10 -14.80
CA PRO A 43 -7.04 -1.42 -14.62
C PRO A 43 -5.55 -1.35 -14.26
N VAL A 44 -4.80 -0.40 -14.84
CA VAL A 44 -3.37 -0.22 -14.51
C VAL A 44 -3.23 0.26 -13.08
N VAL A 45 -3.99 1.30 -12.68
CA VAL A 45 -3.94 1.83 -11.32
C VAL A 45 -4.40 0.79 -10.30
N TYR A 46 -5.44 0.02 -10.62
CA TYR A 46 -5.95 -1.05 -9.77
C TYR A 46 -4.88 -2.13 -9.52
N VAL A 47 -4.23 -2.63 -10.58
CA VAL A 47 -3.16 -3.64 -10.47
C VAL A 47 -1.95 -3.08 -9.72
N VAL A 48 -1.52 -1.86 -10.02
CA VAL A 48 -0.39 -1.20 -9.37
C VAL A 48 -0.67 -1.00 -7.88
N TYR A 49 -1.82 -0.47 -7.48
CA TYR A 49 -2.10 -0.21 -6.07
C TYR A 49 -2.37 -1.49 -5.25
N ILE A 50 -3.06 -2.48 -5.84
CA ILE A 50 -3.27 -3.78 -5.19
C ILE A 50 -1.99 -4.59 -5.07
N ALA A 51 -1.13 -4.59 -6.09
CA ALA A 51 0.14 -5.29 -6.01
C ALA A 51 1.10 -4.59 -5.05
N ASN A 52 1.16 -3.25 -5.09
CA ASN A 52 2.15 -2.49 -4.32
C ASN A 52 1.77 -2.28 -2.86
N GLY A 53 0.49 -2.19 -2.48
CA GLY A 53 0.09 -2.02 -1.07
C GLY A 53 0.66 -3.13 -0.16
N PRO A 54 0.41 -4.41 -0.44
CA PRO A 54 0.96 -5.53 0.32
C PRO A 54 2.49 -5.60 0.22
N LEU A 55 3.07 -5.24 -0.93
CA LEU A 55 4.51 -5.27 -1.14
C LEU A 55 5.23 -4.20 -0.32
N LEU A 56 4.66 -2.99 -0.23
CA LEU A 56 5.11 -1.90 0.63
C LEU A 56 4.99 -2.27 2.11
N LEU A 57 3.88 -2.90 2.50
CA LEU A 57 3.69 -3.43 3.85
C LEU A 57 4.80 -4.43 4.19
N LEU A 58 5.02 -5.40 3.30
CA LEU A 58 5.98 -6.48 3.49
C LEU A 58 7.41 -5.94 3.55
N LEU A 59 7.76 -4.98 2.69
CA LEU A 59 9.05 -4.30 2.70
C LEU A 59 9.26 -3.49 4.00
N GLY A 60 8.22 -2.81 4.48
CA GLY A 60 8.24 -2.12 5.77
C GLY A 60 8.46 -3.05 6.95
N ILE A 61 7.75 -4.19 6.98
CA ILE A 61 7.90 -5.23 8.02
C ILE A 61 9.31 -5.82 8.00
N ILE A 62 9.86 -6.12 6.81
CA ILE A 62 11.23 -6.64 6.68
C ILE A 62 12.24 -5.64 7.24
N LEU A 63 12.10 -4.35 6.90
CA LEU A 63 12.96 -3.29 7.42
C LEU A 63 12.87 -3.20 8.95
N LEU A 64 11.67 -3.24 9.51
CA LEU A 64 11.48 -3.21 10.96
C LEU A 64 12.08 -4.45 11.62
N ASN A 65 11.82 -5.66 11.12
CA ASN A 65 12.34 -6.88 11.72
C ASN A 65 13.87 -7.01 11.63
N THR A 66 14.48 -6.42 10.61
CA THR A 66 15.94 -6.48 10.40
C THR A 66 16.69 -5.43 11.24
N PHE A 67 16.08 -4.26 11.49
CA PHE A 67 16.78 -3.10 12.06
C PHE A 67 16.21 -2.58 13.39
N SER A 68 15.08 -3.12 13.86
CA SER A 68 14.54 -2.89 15.21
C SER A 68 15.39 -3.54 16.30
#